data_AF-A0A970JSW7-F1
#
_entry.id   AF-A0A970JSW7-F1
#
_cell.length_a   1.000
_cell.length_b   1.000
_cell.length_c   1.000
_cell.angle_alpha   90.00
_cell.angle_beta   90.00
_cell.angle_gamma   90.00
#
_symmetry.space_group_name_H-M   'P 1'
#
loop_
_entity.id
_entity.type
_entity.pdbx_description
1 polymer ?
#
loop_
_entity_poly.entity_id
_entity_poly.type
_entity_poly.pdbx_seq_one_letter_code
_entity_poly.pdbx_strand_id
1 'polypeptide(L)'
;TVTDNKFTFTDLPAPGTYLLTETSPPNGFIGIDPVTITISENGVVTVTGNDSQVDKTDENKNIIKLTIKNKRKGQLPSTGGQGTNQFMWTTVILITLAGVVSVYYVYRNKKGAKVK
;
A
#
# COMPACT_ATOMS: atom_id res chain seq x y z
N THR A 1 27.17 6.22 -6.91
CA THR A 1 25.78 6.54 -6.55
C THR A 1 25.11 7.04 -7.80
N VAL A 2 24.30 6.22 -8.46
CA VAL A 2 23.55 6.66 -9.64
C VAL A 2 22.31 7.37 -9.11
N THR A 3 22.42 8.69 -8.95
CA THR A 3 21.38 9.53 -8.34
C THR A 3 20.36 10.02 -9.36
N ASP A 4 20.58 9.81 -10.65
CA ASP A 4 19.67 10.30 -11.68
C ASP A 4 18.63 9.24 -12.05
N ASN A 5 17.43 9.36 -11.46
CA ASN A 5 16.20 8.70 -11.92
C ASN A 5 15.71 9.34 -13.24
N LYS A 6 16.62 9.65 -14.16
CA LYS A 6 16.37 10.33 -15.42
C LYS A 6 16.67 9.37 -16.58
N PHE A 7 15.63 9.07 -17.35
CA PHE A 7 15.74 8.25 -18.56
C PHE A 7 15.56 9.14 -19.78
N THR A 8 16.36 8.92 -20.83
CA THR A 8 16.26 9.67 -22.10
C THR A 8 16.13 8.67 -23.23
N PHE A 9 15.06 8.81 -23.99
CA PHE A 9 14.79 8.03 -25.19
C PHE A 9 14.89 8.98 -26.38
N THR A 10 15.66 8.62 -27.41
CA THR A 10 15.81 9.40 -28.64
C THR A 10 15.17 8.67 -29.81
N ASP A 11 14.90 9.42 -30.88
CA ASP A 11 14.47 8.88 -32.17
C ASP A 11 13.18 8.04 -32.10
N LEU A 12 12.24 8.44 -31.24
CA LEU A 12 10.91 7.82 -31.17
C LEU A 12 10.11 8.17 -32.45
N PRO A 13 9.70 7.19 -33.26
CA PRO A 13 8.82 7.42 -34.41
C PRO A 13 7.53 8.17 -34.03
N ALA A 14 7.13 9.11 -34.89
CA ALA A 14 5.81 9.74 -34.86
C ALA A 14 5.10 9.48 -36.20
N PRO A 15 3.83 9.02 -36.20
CA PRO A 15 3.02 8.64 -35.04
C PRO A 15 3.46 7.30 -34.40
N GLY A 16 3.24 7.13 -33.10
CA GLY A 16 3.59 5.90 -32.37
C GLY A 16 3.03 5.82 -30.95
N THR A 17 2.83 4.59 -30.46
CA THR A 17 2.38 4.30 -29.09
C THR A 17 3.46 3.51 -28.36
N TYR A 18 3.88 4.01 -27.20
CA TYR A 18 4.95 3.47 -26.38
C TYR A 18 4.44 3.11 -24.99
N LEU A 19 5.00 2.05 -24.41
CA LEU A 19 4.68 1.61 -23.06
C LEU A 19 5.92 1.76 -22.17
N LEU A 20 5.78 2.50 -21.09
CA LEU A 20 6.81 2.63 -20.06
C LEU A 20 6.43 1.76 -18.86
N THR A 21 7.24 0.74 -18.61
CA THR A 21 7.06 -0.19 -17.49
C THR A 21 8.19 -0.02 -16.49
N GLU A 22 7.83 0.19 -15.21
CA GLU A 22 8.80 0.17 -14.12
C GLU A 22 9.19 -1.29 -13.81
N THR A 23 10.44 -1.66 -14.10
CA THR A 23 10.93 -3.04 -13.89
C THR A 23 11.30 -3.31 -12.44
N SER A 24 11.77 -2.29 -11.72
CA SER A 24 12.15 -2.41 -10.32
C SER A 24 11.81 -1.10 -9.59
N PRO A 25 10.83 -1.12 -8.67
CA PRO A 25 10.51 0.06 -7.89
C PRO A 25 11.66 0.37 -6.91
N PRO A 26 11.97 1.64 -6.67
CA PRO A 26 12.92 2.04 -5.65
C PRO A 26 12.55 1.52 -4.25
N ASN A 27 13.55 1.34 -3.38
CA ASN A 27 13.34 0.87 -2.02
C ASN A 27 12.35 1.78 -1.25
N GLY A 28 11.31 1.18 -0.67
CA GLY A 28 10.28 1.90 0.10
C GLY A 28 9.13 2.48 -0.75
N PHE A 29 9.05 2.14 -2.04
CA PHE A 29 8.03 2.60 -2.98
C PHE A 29 7.26 1.42 -3.62
N ILE A 30 6.03 1.67 -4.08
CA ILE A 30 5.12 0.68 -4.69
C ILE A 30 5.32 0.72 -6.21
N GLY A 31 5.41 -0.43 -6.89
CA GLY A 31 5.48 -0.43 -8.35
C GLY A 31 4.34 0.38 -8.98
N ILE A 32 4.65 1.20 -9.97
CA ILE A 32 3.63 1.90 -10.75
C ILE A 32 3.06 0.98 -11.84
N ASP A 33 1.79 1.23 -12.20
CA ASP A 33 1.22 0.61 -13.40
C ASP A 33 1.91 1.14 -14.67
N PRO A 34 1.94 0.35 -15.75
CA PRO A 34 2.51 0.77 -17.01
C PRO A 34 1.89 2.08 -17.51
N VAL A 35 2.75 2.99 -17.97
CA VAL A 35 2.33 4.29 -18.51
C VAL A 35 2.37 4.23 -20.03
N THR A 36 1.25 4.52 -20.67
CA THR A 36 1.11 4.61 -22.12
C THR A 36 1.42 6.02 -22.58
N ILE A 37 2.30 6.16 -23.56
CA ILE A 37 2.68 7.42 -24.18
C ILE A 37 2.32 7.33 -25.66
N THR A 38 1.44 8.19 -26.13
CA THR A 38 1.06 8.26 -27.54
C THR A 38 1.59 9.56 -28.13
N ILE A 39 2.31 9.45 -29.25
CA ILE A 39 2.82 10.57 -30.03
C ILE A 39 2.00 10.63 -31.32
N SER A 40 1.26 11.71 -31.51
CA SER A 40 0.50 11.94 -32.74
C SER A 40 1.41 12.37 -33.89
N GLU A 41 0.89 12.31 -35.11
CA GLU A 41 1.60 12.77 -36.33
C GLU A 41 1.99 14.25 -36.26
N ASN A 42 1.23 15.05 -35.51
CA ASN A 42 1.51 16.47 -35.27
C ASN A 42 2.50 16.71 -34.11
N GLY A 43 3.11 15.66 -33.57
CA GLY A 43 4.00 15.74 -32.40
C GLY A 43 3.28 15.97 -31.06
N VAL A 44 1.94 15.86 -31.04
CA VAL A 44 1.17 16.02 -29.80
C VAL A 44 1.29 14.76 -28.97
N VAL A 45 1.78 14.91 -27.75
CA VAL A 45 1.93 13.80 -26.81
C VAL A 45 0.73 13.73 -25.87
N THR A 46 0.20 12.53 -25.71
CA THR A 46 -0.76 12.17 -24.66
C THR A 46 -0.16 11.06 -23.79
N VAL A 47 -0.39 11.15 -22.49
CA VAL A 47 0.11 10.17 -21.52
C VAL A 47 -1.07 9.68 -20.70
N THR A 48 -1.22 8.36 -20.62
CA THR A 48 -2.34 7.68 -19.95
C THR A 48 -1.78 6.56 -19.09
N GLY A 49 -2.21 6.43 -17.83
CA GLY A 49 -1.86 5.27 -16.99
C GLY A 49 -1.24 5.56 -15.63
N ASN A 50 -1.04 6.83 -15.26
CA ASN A 50 -0.68 7.22 -13.89
C ASN A 50 -1.09 8.70 -13.70
N ASP A 51 -1.16 9.20 -12.46
CA ASP A 51 -1.35 10.62 -12.12
C ASP A 51 -0.07 11.43 -12.43
N SER A 52 0.46 11.20 -13.63
CA SER A 52 1.71 11.75 -14.13
C SER A 52 1.44 13.14 -14.65
N GLN A 53 2.13 14.10 -14.06
CA GLN A 53 2.10 15.47 -14.53
C GLN A 53 2.99 15.54 -15.78
N VAL A 54 2.36 15.77 -16.94
CA VAL A 54 3.05 15.96 -18.20
C VAL A 54 3.48 17.41 -18.30
N ASP A 55 4.71 17.72 -17.90
CA ASP A 55 5.31 19.03 -18.13
C ASP A 55 5.89 19.05 -19.56
N LYS A 56 5.05 19.38 -20.54
CA LYS A 56 5.54 19.70 -21.90
C LYS A 56 6.40 20.96 -21.79
N THR A 57 7.69 20.86 -22.12
CA THR A 57 8.58 22.03 -22.17
C THR A 57 9.15 22.13 -23.57
N ASP A 58 9.06 23.35 -24.12
CA ASP A 58 9.51 23.82 -25.42
C ASP A 58 8.70 23.36 -26.65
N GLU A 59 7.85 24.27 -27.13
CA GLU A 59 7.12 24.16 -28.41
C GLU A 59 8.04 24.05 -29.64
N ASN A 60 9.36 24.26 -29.47
CA ASN A 60 10.35 24.31 -30.56
C ASN A 60 11.37 23.16 -30.57
N LYS A 61 11.36 22.27 -29.59
CA LYS A 61 12.26 21.11 -29.54
C LYS A 61 11.40 19.93 -29.19
N ASN A 62 11.38 18.90 -30.03
CA ASN A 62 10.63 17.65 -29.87
C ASN A 62 11.13 16.83 -28.63
N ILE A 63 11.17 17.46 -27.46
CA ILE A 63 11.71 16.99 -26.20
C ILE A 63 10.54 16.92 -25.23
N ILE A 64 10.30 15.71 -24.73
CA ILE A 64 9.16 15.43 -23.86
C ILE A 64 9.73 15.14 -22.48
N LYS A 65 9.41 15.99 -21.50
CA LYS A 65 9.78 15.75 -20.11
C LYS A 65 8.57 15.18 -19.37
N LEU A 66 8.70 13.97 -18.86
CA LEU A 66 7.66 13.29 -18.09
C LEU A 66 8.12 13.07 -16.66
N THR A 67 7.34 13.53 -15.69
CA THR A 67 7.61 13.29 -14.26
C THR A 67 6.59 12.29 -13.73
N ILE A 68 7.04 11.06 -13.48
CA ILE A 68 6.18 10.00 -12.93
C ILE A 68 6.48 9.85 -11.44
N LYS A 69 5.44 9.95 -10.61
CA LYS A 69 5.56 9.86 -9.16
C LYS A 69 5.26 8.43 -8.71
N ASN A 70 6.14 7.91 -7.86
CA ASN A 70 5.93 6.64 -7.20
C ASN A 70 5.29 6.86 -5.80
N LYS A 71 4.32 6.03 -5.40
CA LYS A 71 3.69 6.04 -4.08
C LYS A 71 4.56 5.29 -3.08
N ARG A 72 4.80 5.85 -1.89
CA ARG A 72 5.53 5.13 -0.82
C ARG A 72 4.76 3.87 -0.42
N LYS A 73 5.48 2.78 -0.14
CA LYS A 73 4.92 1.61 0.55
C LYS A 73 4.39 2.08 1.89
N GLY A 74 3.08 2.25 2.00
CA GLY A 74 2.43 2.44 3.29
C GLY A 74 2.65 1.20 4.14
N GLN A 75 2.73 1.35 5.46
CA GLN A 75 2.43 0.20 6.31
C GLN A 75 0.98 -0.16 6.02
N LEU A 76 0.71 -1.44 5.76
CA LEU A 76 -0.67 -1.93 5.74
C LEU A 76 -1.34 -1.40 7.01
N PRO A 77 -2.58 -0.87 6.93
CA PRO A 77 -3.26 -0.43 8.12
C PRO A 77 -3.24 -1.59 9.10
N SER A 78 -2.94 -1.32 10.37
CA SER A 78 -3.02 -2.32 11.43
C SER A 78 -4.34 -3.07 11.28
N THR A 79 -4.29 -4.33 10.85
CA THR A 79 -5.48 -5.14 10.63
C THR A 79 -5.98 -5.57 11.99
N GLY A 80 -6.94 -4.82 12.50
CA GLY A 80 -7.45 -4.94 13.86
C GLY A 80 -7.95 -3.58 14.29
N GLY A 81 -9.19 -3.25 13.92
CA GLY A 81 -9.85 -2.05 14.40
C GLY A 81 -10.02 -2.06 15.92
N GLN A 82 -10.53 -0.95 16.46
CA GLN A 82 -10.71 -0.71 17.90
C GLN A 82 -11.50 -1.82 18.63
N GLY A 83 -12.30 -2.62 17.90
CA GLY A 83 -13.02 -3.77 18.43
C GLY A 83 -12.13 -4.89 18.99
N THR A 84 -10.93 -5.12 18.42
CA THR A 84 -10.04 -6.23 18.86
C THR A 84 -9.65 -6.09 20.33
N ASN A 85 -9.31 -4.86 20.76
CA ASN A 85 -8.92 -4.59 22.13
C ASN A 85 -10.10 -4.76 23.11
N GLN A 86 -11.33 -4.41 22.68
CA GLN A 86 -12.53 -4.58 23.51
C GLN A 86 -12.83 -6.06 23.75
N PHE A 87 -12.77 -6.90 22.72
CA PHE A 87 -12.99 -8.35 22.86
C PHE A 87 -11.92 -9.03 23.72
N MET A 88 -10.67 -8.59 23.64
CA MET A 88 -9.59 -9.13 24.48
C MET A 88 -9.84 -8.82 25.97
N TRP A 89 -10.21 -7.59 26.33
CA TRP A 89 -10.52 -7.23 27.71
C TRP A 89 -11.77 -7.94 28.25
N THR A 90 -12.85 -8.02 27.45
CA THR A 90 -14.07 -8.72 27.87
C THR A 90 -13.83 -10.22 28.07
N THR A 91 -13.00 -10.83 27.22
CA THR A 91 -12.63 -12.24 27.35
C THR A 91 -11.85 -12.50 28.65
N VAL A 92 -10.89 -11.64 29.00
CA VAL A 92 -10.15 -11.76 30.26
C VAL A 92 -11.09 -11.63 31.47
N ILE A 93 -12.06 -10.73 31.43
CA ILE A 93 -13.07 -10.57 32.50
C ILE A 93 -13.96 -11.82 32.62
N LEU A 94 -14.42 -12.38 31.50
CA LEU A 94 -15.23 -13.60 31.49
C LEU A 94 -14.48 -14.81 32.05
N ILE A 95 -13.21 -15.02 31.66
CA ILE A 95 -12.38 -16.13 32.13
C ILE A 95 -12.09 -15.99 33.63
N THR A 96 -11.79 -14.79 34.10
CA THR A 96 -11.54 -14.55 35.53
C THR A 96 -12.78 -14.80 36.40
N LEU A 97 -13.97 -14.35 35.96
CA LEU A 97 -15.24 -14.63 36.65
C LEU A 97 -15.53 -16.14 36.71
N ALA A 98 -15.36 -16.86 35.60
CA ALA A 98 -15.54 -18.31 35.56
C ALA A 98 -14.57 -19.04 36.52
N GLY A 99 -13.32 -18.57 36.62
CA GLY A 99 -12.33 -19.09 37.56
C GLY A 99 -12.74 -18.93 39.02
N VAL A 100 -13.22 -17.74 39.42
CA VAL A 100 -13.67 -17.46 40.79
C VAL A 100 -14.86 -18.34 41.18
N VAL A 101 -15.85 -18.46 40.28
CA VAL A 101 -17.02 -19.33 40.50
C VAL A 101 -16.60 -20.79 40.64
N SER A 102 -15.67 -21.25 39.80
CA SER A 102 -15.15 -22.62 39.85
C SER A 102 -14.42 -22.91 41.17
N VAL A 103 -13.57 -22.00 41.64
CA VAL A 103 -12.87 -22.12 42.93
C VAL A 103 -13.87 -22.12 44.09
N TYR A 104 -14.86 -21.21 44.06
CA TYR A 104 -15.90 -21.14 45.08
C TYR A 104 -16.74 -22.42 45.13
N TYR A 105 -17.13 -22.95 43.97
CA TYR A 105 -17.89 -24.19 43.86
C TYR A 105 -17.13 -25.38 44.48
N VAL A 106 -15.85 -25.54 44.15
CA VAL A 106 -15.00 -26.61 44.71
C VAL A 106 -14.81 -26.44 46.21
N TYR A 107 -14.59 -25.21 46.69
CA TYR A 107 -14.43 -24.92 48.11
C TYR A 107 -15.67 -25.29 48.93
N ARG A 108 -16.86 -24.95 48.42
CA ARG A 108 -18.14 -25.29 49.05
C ARG A 108 -18.38 -26.80 49.07
N ASN A 109 -18.07 -27.50 47.97
CA ASN A 109 -18.22 -28.96 47.88
C ASN A 109 -17.30 -29.68 48.88
N LYS A 110 -16.04 -29.26 49.01
CA LYS A 110 -15.09 -29.85 49.98
C LYS A 110 -15.49 -29.62 51.44
N LYS A 111 -16.17 -28.52 51.77
CA LYS A 111 -16.68 -28.26 53.12
C LYS A 111 -17.92 -29.09 53.46
N GLY A 112 -18.79 -29.35 52.48
CA GLY A 112 -19.96 -30.21 52.66
C GLY A 112 -19.62 -31.69 52.88
N ALA A 113 -18.49 -32.16 52.35
CA ALA A 113 -18.07 -33.56 52.46
C ALA A 113 -17.44 -33.94 53.82
N LYS A 114 -17.15 -32.98 54.71
CA LYS A 114 -16.55 -33.24 56.04
C LYS A 114 -17.58 -33.44 57.17
N VAL A 115 -18.87 -33.54 56.83
CA VAL A 115 -19.96 -33.80 57.79
C VAL A 115 -20.68 -35.08 57.36
N LYS A 116 -20.05 -36.23 57.58
CA LYS A 116 -20.72 -37.53 57.59
C LYS A 116 -19.92 -38.53 58.41
#